data_AF-A0A7X7GAS3-F1
#
_entry.id   AF-A0A7X7GAS3-F1
#
_cell.length_a   1.000
_cell.length_b   1.000
_cell.length_c   1.000
_cell.angle_alpha   90.00
_cell.angle_beta   90.00
_cell.angle_gamma   90.00
#
_symmetry.space_group_name_H-M   'P 1'
#
loop_
_entity.id
_entity.type
_entity.pdbx_description
1 polymer ?
#
loop_
_entity_poly.entity_id
_entity_poly.type
_entity_poly.pdbx_seq_one_letter_code
_entity_poly.pdbx_strand_id
1 'polypeptide(L)'
;MTTGSFPTPIVGWMAIATGVLAILAIVFLILMYAANTFFGAVNDVLNSLVGISSVILAWMLYAEHHSRAPLMSQIALALVVVGAIFVIIGSILVLFGFTDFVLAGWYSGIGYALIGLWLAAFCYPLLRGGVLPHSLVVFGIVVGAFMAVGLLGVPGIAAGIDSMESMPWYLYVAFLGWLGIYILYPIWTIGLGRNLLLPK
;
A
#
# COMPACT_ATOMS: atom_id res chain seq x y z
N MET A 1 -16.41 -13.29 -19.64
CA MET A 1 -15.67 -14.11 -18.65
C MET A 1 -16.34 -13.92 -17.30
N THR A 2 -17.07 -14.93 -16.85
CA THR A 2 -17.73 -14.98 -15.54
C THR A 2 -16.68 -15.28 -14.47
N THR A 3 -16.10 -14.27 -13.84
CA THR A 3 -15.24 -14.47 -12.68
C THR A 3 -16.11 -14.76 -11.46
N GLY A 4 -16.08 -16.01 -11.00
CA GLY A 4 -16.65 -16.39 -9.71
C GLY A 4 -16.03 -15.55 -8.60
N SER A 5 -16.86 -14.94 -7.77
CA SER A 5 -16.43 -14.22 -6.59
C SER A 5 -15.65 -15.16 -5.67
N PHE A 6 -14.50 -14.71 -5.16
CA PHE A 6 -13.77 -15.45 -4.12
C PHE A 6 -14.65 -15.62 -2.88
N PRO A 7 -14.55 -16.75 -2.15
CA PRO A 7 -15.23 -16.92 -0.88
C PRO A 7 -14.86 -15.80 0.10
N THR A 8 -15.87 -15.17 0.71
CA THR A 8 -15.71 -14.06 1.67
C THR A 8 -14.66 -14.34 2.75
N PRO A 9 -14.57 -15.55 3.36
CA PRO A 9 -13.54 -15.83 4.36
C PRO A 9 -12.12 -15.77 3.80
N ILE A 10 -11.90 -16.20 2.56
CA ILE A 10 -10.57 -16.16 1.92
C ILE A 10 -10.13 -14.71 1.72
N VAL A 11 -11.03 -13.85 1.23
CA VAL A 11 -10.77 -12.41 1.09
C VAL A 11 -10.47 -11.78 2.45
N GLY A 12 -11.22 -12.17 3.48
CA GLY A 12 -11.03 -11.68 4.84
C GLY A 12 -9.65 -12.02 5.43
N TRP A 13 -9.21 -13.27 5.30
CA TRP A 13 -7.88 -13.69 5.75
C TRP A 13 -6.75 -13.04 4.94
N MET A 14 -6.92 -12.87 3.63
CA MET A 14 -5.96 -12.17 2.79
C MET A 14 -5.79 -10.71 3.23
N ALA A 15 -6.89 -10.03 3.59
CA ALA A 15 -6.84 -8.67 4.12
C ALA A 15 -6.07 -8.61 5.45
N ILE A 16 -6.33 -9.53 6.39
CA ILE A 16 -5.58 -9.61 7.65
C ILE A 16 -4.09 -9.87 7.40
N ALA A 17 -3.76 -10.84 6.55
CA ALA A 17 -2.37 -11.17 6.22
C ALA A 17 -1.62 -9.96 5.63
N THR A 18 -2.26 -9.20 4.74
CA THR A 18 -1.71 -7.95 4.19
C THR A 18 -1.39 -6.94 5.30
N GLY A 19 -2.30 -6.75 6.26
CA GLY A 19 -2.06 -5.87 7.41
C GLY A 19 -0.95 -6.36 8.33
N VAL A 20 -0.88 -7.67 8.61
CA VAL A 20 0.21 -8.25 9.41
C VAL A 20 1.56 -8.06 8.72
N LEU A 21 1.66 -8.24 7.41
CA LEU A 21 2.89 -7.97 6.66
C LEU A 21 3.35 -6.52 6.80
N ALA A 22 2.43 -5.55 6.70
CA ALA A 22 2.76 -4.14 6.87
C ALA A 22 3.21 -3.79 8.30
N ILE A 23 2.58 -4.40 9.31
CA ILE A 23 3.01 -4.25 10.72
C ILE A 23 4.40 -4.85 10.92
N LEU A 24 4.65 -6.05 10.39
CA LEU A 24 5.97 -6.66 10.48
C LEU A 24 7.00 -5.78 9.76
N ALA A 25 6.69 -5.24 8.59
CA ALA A 25 7.60 -4.34 7.88
C ALA A 25 8.04 -3.18 8.78
N ILE A 26 7.13 -2.41 9.39
CA ILE A 26 7.53 -1.31 10.28
C ILE A 26 8.27 -1.78 11.54
N VAL A 27 7.92 -2.93 12.12
CA VAL A 27 8.66 -3.50 13.26
C VAL A 27 10.12 -3.77 12.87
N PHE A 28 10.35 -4.38 11.71
CA PHE A 28 11.70 -4.65 11.21
C PHE A 28 12.46 -3.37 10.83
N LEU A 29 11.75 -2.34 10.34
CA LEU A 29 12.34 -1.01 10.13
C LEU A 29 12.83 -0.40 11.46
N ILE A 30 12.02 -0.48 12.52
CA ILE A 30 12.41 0.01 13.85
C ILE A 30 13.61 -0.78 14.38
N LEU A 31 13.60 -2.12 14.24
CA LEU A 31 14.71 -2.97 14.65
C LEU A 31 16.00 -2.67 13.87
N MET A 32 15.90 -2.26 12.61
CA MET A 32 17.05 -1.83 11.82
C MET A 32 17.77 -0.66 12.48
N TYR A 33 17.02 0.36 12.89
CA TYR A 33 17.57 1.55 13.55
C TYR A 33 17.97 1.30 15.01
N ALA A 34 17.29 0.38 15.71
CA ALA A 34 17.52 0.13 17.12
C ALA A 34 18.60 -0.92 17.41
N ALA A 35 18.80 -1.89 16.52
CA ALA A 35 19.66 -3.04 16.75
C ALA A 35 20.80 -3.15 15.73
N ASN A 36 20.50 -3.40 14.46
CA ASN A 36 21.51 -3.47 13.38
C ASN A 36 20.88 -3.51 11.98
N THR A 37 21.70 -3.30 10.96
CA THR A 37 21.29 -3.17 9.54
C THR A 37 20.71 -4.45 8.91
N PHE A 38 20.93 -5.65 9.46
CA PHE A 38 20.35 -6.89 8.92
C PHE A 38 18.82 -6.85 8.84
N PHE A 39 18.18 -6.20 9.83
CA PHE A 39 16.72 -6.07 9.84
C PHE A 39 16.18 -5.19 8.70
N GLY A 40 17.03 -4.35 8.08
CA GLY A 40 16.70 -3.58 6.88
C GLY A 40 16.35 -4.48 5.70
N ALA A 41 17.20 -5.47 5.41
CA ALA A 41 16.94 -6.42 4.32
C ALA A 41 15.62 -7.20 4.52
N VAL A 42 15.30 -7.55 5.76
CA VAL A 42 14.02 -8.21 6.09
C VAL A 42 12.83 -7.25 5.91
N ASN A 43 12.98 -5.98 6.32
CA ASN A 43 11.99 -4.94 6.05
C ASN A 43 11.72 -4.79 4.54
N ASP A 44 12.75 -4.76 3.70
CA ASP A 44 12.61 -4.64 2.24
C ASP A 44 11.86 -5.82 1.62
N VAL A 45 12.17 -7.06 2.06
CA VAL A 45 11.40 -8.24 1.63
C VAL A 45 9.94 -8.13 2.05
N LEU A 46 9.67 -7.73 3.30
CA LEU A 46 8.30 -7.56 3.79
C LEU A 46 7.56 -6.46 3.04
N ASN A 47 8.21 -5.35 2.70
CA ASN A 47 7.64 -4.29 1.88
C ASN A 47 7.21 -4.79 0.50
N SER A 48 8.07 -5.58 -0.16
CA SER A 48 7.72 -6.25 -1.43
C SER A 48 6.52 -7.18 -1.28
N LEU A 49 6.46 -7.96 -0.20
CA LEU A 49 5.31 -8.81 0.12
C LEU A 49 4.03 -8.01 0.39
N VAL A 50 4.12 -6.81 1.00
CA VAL A 50 2.98 -5.89 1.15
C VAL A 50 2.46 -5.43 -0.21
N GLY A 51 3.35 -5.09 -1.15
CA GLY A 51 2.97 -4.77 -2.53
C GLY A 51 2.24 -5.92 -3.22
N ILE A 52 2.83 -7.12 -3.20
CA ILE A 52 2.25 -8.33 -3.82
C ILE A 52 0.90 -8.70 -3.20
N SER A 53 0.82 -8.72 -1.86
CA SER A 53 -0.42 -9.03 -1.14
C SER A 53 -1.52 -8.01 -1.39
N SER A 54 -1.16 -6.73 -1.58
CA SER A 54 -2.12 -5.68 -1.98
C SER A 54 -2.68 -5.92 -3.39
N VAL A 55 -1.87 -6.39 -4.33
CA VAL A 55 -2.35 -6.79 -5.68
C VAL A 55 -3.31 -7.98 -5.58
N ILE A 56 -2.96 -9.00 -4.80
CA ILE A 56 -3.83 -10.17 -4.60
C ILE A 56 -5.16 -9.75 -3.98
N LEU A 57 -5.13 -8.90 -2.95
CA LEU A 57 -6.32 -8.38 -2.30
C LEU A 57 -7.17 -7.54 -3.27
N ALA A 58 -6.55 -6.66 -4.06
CA ALA A 58 -7.24 -5.88 -5.08
C ALA A 58 -7.91 -6.74 -6.14
N TRP A 59 -7.22 -7.78 -6.60
CA TRP A 59 -7.77 -8.75 -7.55
C TRP A 59 -8.97 -9.50 -6.95
N MET A 60 -8.88 -9.93 -5.70
CA MET A 60 -9.99 -10.59 -5.00
C MET A 60 -11.23 -9.70 -4.86
N LEU A 61 -11.03 -8.39 -4.69
CA LEU A 61 -12.08 -7.39 -4.58
C LEU A 61 -12.57 -6.87 -5.95
N TYR A 62 -11.88 -7.22 -7.04
CA TYR A 62 -12.12 -6.66 -8.37
C TYR A 62 -13.54 -6.91 -8.89
N ALA A 63 -14.07 -8.13 -8.72
CA ALA A 63 -15.40 -8.48 -9.25
C ALA A 63 -16.51 -7.61 -8.63
N GLU A 64 -16.47 -7.40 -7.31
CA GLU A 64 -17.42 -6.54 -6.59
C GLU A 64 -17.26 -5.06 -6.99
N HIS A 65 -16.03 -4.61 -7.21
CA HIS A 65 -15.78 -3.24 -7.63
C HIS A 65 -16.20 -2.99 -9.08
N HIS A 66 -15.92 -3.94 -9.98
CA HIS A 66 -16.22 -3.87 -11.40
C HIS A 66 -17.72 -3.87 -11.69
N SER A 67 -18.52 -4.59 -10.91
CA SER A 67 -19.98 -4.61 -11.05
C SER A 67 -20.62 -3.22 -10.82
N ARG A 68 -19.97 -2.37 -10.03
CA ARG A 68 -20.44 -1.02 -9.69
C ARG A 68 -19.82 0.08 -10.56
N ALA A 69 -18.53 -0.05 -10.87
CA ALA A 69 -17.78 0.96 -11.59
C ALA A 69 -16.74 0.31 -12.54
N PRO A 70 -17.15 -0.17 -13.73
CA PRO A 70 -16.32 -1.02 -14.58
C PRO A 70 -14.98 -0.41 -14.99
N LEU A 71 -14.99 0.85 -15.43
CA LEU A 71 -13.78 1.55 -15.87
C LEU A 71 -12.86 1.87 -14.69
N MET A 72 -13.42 2.37 -13.58
CA MET A 72 -12.64 2.72 -12.40
C MET A 72 -11.98 1.49 -11.79
N SER A 73 -12.63 0.33 -11.83
CA SER A 73 -12.04 -0.89 -11.28
C SER A 73 -10.84 -1.37 -12.08
N GLN A 74 -10.86 -1.21 -13.41
CA GLN A 74 -9.73 -1.53 -14.28
C GLN A 74 -8.54 -0.59 -14.01
N ILE A 75 -8.82 0.71 -13.91
CA ILE A 75 -7.79 1.71 -13.58
C ILE A 75 -7.21 1.44 -12.19
N ALA A 76 -8.06 1.19 -11.19
CA ALA A 76 -7.62 0.90 -9.83
C ALA A 76 -6.76 -0.37 -9.76
N LEU A 77 -7.11 -1.42 -10.52
CA LEU A 77 -6.29 -2.62 -10.62
C LEU A 77 -4.96 -2.37 -11.34
N ALA A 78 -4.92 -1.53 -12.37
CA ALA A 78 -3.66 -1.12 -12.99
C ALA A 78 -2.78 -0.35 -11.99
N LEU A 79 -3.37 0.57 -11.22
CA LEU A 79 -2.66 1.37 -10.22
C LEU A 79 -1.99 0.49 -9.16
N VAL A 80 -2.70 -0.47 -8.57
CA VAL A 80 -2.11 -1.33 -7.53
C VAL A 80 -1.01 -2.25 -8.08
N VAL A 81 -1.15 -2.72 -9.33
CA VAL A 81 -0.13 -3.55 -10.00
C VAL A 81 1.13 -2.73 -10.25
N VAL A 82 1.01 -1.54 -10.86
CA VAL A 82 2.14 -0.63 -11.08
C VAL A 82 2.74 -0.23 -9.73
N GLY A 83 1.91 0.06 -8.73
CA GLY A 83 2.35 0.37 -7.38
C GLY A 83 3.22 -0.72 -6.77
N ALA A 84 2.78 -1.98 -6.83
CA ALA A 84 3.57 -3.11 -6.34
C ALA A 84 4.91 -3.27 -7.06
N ILE A 85 4.95 -3.04 -8.38
CA ILE A 85 6.20 -3.06 -9.15
C ILE A 85 7.18 -2.01 -8.61
N PHE A 86 6.71 -0.78 -8.35
CA PHE A 86 7.54 0.29 -7.79
C PHE A 86 8.06 -0.04 -6.37
N VAL A 87 7.24 -0.65 -5.51
CA VAL A 87 7.67 -1.11 -4.18
C VAL A 87 8.76 -2.18 -4.29
N ILE A 88 8.61 -3.13 -5.21
CA ILE A 88 9.61 -4.17 -5.46
C ILE A 88 10.90 -3.55 -6.00
N ILE A 89 10.81 -2.60 -6.95
CA ILE A 89 11.99 -1.88 -7.46
C ILE A 89 12.71 -1.17 -6.32
N GLY A 90 12.01 -0.39 -5.50
CA GLY A 90 12.61 0.29 -4.35
C GLY A 90 13.30 -0.70 -3.40
N SER A 91 12.66 -1.84 -3.11
CA SER A 91 13.25 -2.88 -2.26
C SER A 91 14.52 -3.51 -2.87
N ILE A 92 14.52 -3.76 -4.19
CA ILE A 92 15.69 -4.28 -4.92
C ILE A 92 16.85 -3.27 -4.89
N LEU A 93 16.56 -1.97 -5.05
CA LEU A 93 17.59 -0.93 -5.09
C LEU A 93 18.38 -0.88 -3.78
N VAL A 94 17.71 -0.95 -2.61
CA VAL A 94 18.39 -0.98 -1.30
C VAL A 94 19.07 -2.32 -1.07
N LEU A 95 18.36 -3.43 -1.29
CA LEU A 95 18.82 -4.77 -0.92
C LEU A 95 20.12 -5.17 -1.64
N PHE A 96 20.29 -4.73 -2.88
CA PHE A 96 21.50 -4.99 -3.67
C PHE A 96 22.51 -3.82 -3.64
N GLY A 97 22.23 -2.75 -2.88
CA GLY A 97 23.14 -1.60 -2.73
C GLY A 97 23.33 -0.78 -4.00
N PHE A 98 22.32 -0.71 -4.88
CA PHE A 98 22.37 0.13 -6.07
C PHE A 98 22.19 1.62 -5.73
N THR A 99 21.43 1.92 -4.68
CA THR A 99 21.18 3.28 -4.17
C THR A 99 21.12 3.25 -2.65
N ASP A 100 21.20 4.43 -2.03
CA ASP A 100 20.88 4.60 -0.62
C ASP A 100 19.35 4.52 -0.40
N PHE A 101 18.96 4.60 0.88
CA PHE A 101 17.57 4.44 1.30
C PHE A 101 16.65 5.56 0.82
N VAL A 102 17.20 6.73 0.45
CA VAL A 102 16.41 7.90 0.07
C VAL A 102 15.83 7.72 -1.32
N LEU A 103 16.66 7.44 -2.33
CA LEU A 103 16.19 7.25 -3.69
C LEU A 103 15.29 6.03 -3.79
N ALA A 104 15.70 4.91 -3.19
CA ALA A 104 14.87 3.72 -3.11
C ALA A 104 13.55 3.98 -2.36
N GLY A 105 13.60 4.78 -1.29
CA GLY A 105 12.44 5.26 -0.55
C GLY A 105 11.47 6.03 -1.43
N TRP A 106 11.94 6.79 -2.43
CA TRP A 106 11.06 7.44 -3.41
C TRP A 106 10.34 6.44 -4.32
N TYR A 107 11.05 5.43 -4.82
CA TYR A 107 10.42 4.36 -5.61
C TYR A 107 9.34 3.64 -4.81
N SER A 108 9.66 3.23 -3.58
CA SER A 108 8.68 2.61 -2.67
C SER A 108 7.53 3.55 -2.33
N GLY A 109 7.81 4.83 -2.08
CA GLY A 109 6.81 5.85 -1.77
C GLY A 109 5.81 6.08 -2.90
N ILE A 110 6.26 6.14 -4.15
CA ILE A 110 5.36 6.17 -5.32
C ILE A 110 4.56 4.88 -5.40
N GLY A 111 5.20 3.74 -5.17
CA GLY A 111 4.54 2.44 -5.14
C GLY A 111 3.36 2.41 -4.16
N TYR A 112 3.60 2.85 -2.93
CA TYR A 112 2.55 2.98 -1.92
C TYR A 112 1.50 4.01 -2.28
N ALA A 113 1.87 5.14 -2.89
CA ALA A 113 0.90 6.11 -3.35
C ALA A 113 -0.08 5.52 -4.36
N LEU A 114 0.40 4.74 -5.33
CA LEU A 114 -0.46 4.10 -6.33
C LEU A 114 -1.37 3.02 -5.70
N ILE A 115 -0.87 2.27 -4.72
CA ILE A 115 -1.69 1.37 -3.89
C ILE A 115 -2.75 2.18 -3.12
N GLY A 116 -2.39 3.33 -2.56
CA GLY A 116 -3.31 4.23 -1.87
C GLY A 116 -4.42 4.77 -2.79
N LEU A 117 -4.08 5.13 -4.02
CA LEU A 117 -5.04 5.56 -5.04
C LEU A 117 -6.00 4.43 -5.42
N TRP A 118 -5.51 3.18 -5.54
CA TRP A 118 -6.37 2.01 -5.69
C TRP A 118 -7.37 1.90 -4.54
N LEU A 119 -6.90 2.02 -3.28
CA LEU A 119 -7.75 1.92 -2.11
C LEU A 119 -8.84 3.00 -2.10
N ALA A 120 -8.47 4.25 -2.38
CA ALA A 120 -9.42 5.35 -2.46
C ALA A 120 -10.45 5.13 -3.60
N ALA A 121 -10.00 4.67 -4.77
CA ALA A 121 -10.86 4.35 -5.90
C ALA A 121 -11.81 3.19 -5.58
N PHE A 122 -11.35 2.16 -4.87
CA PHE A 122 -12.17 1.05 -4.40
C PHE A 122 -13.26 1.51 -3.43
N CYS A 123 -12.90 2.31 -2.44
CA CYS A 123 -13.83 2.78 -1.41
C CYS A 123 -14.83 3.83 -1.92
N TYR A 124 -14.47 4.66 -2.90
CA TYR A 124 -15.31 5.78 -3.32
C TYR A 124 -16.73 5.38 -3.80
N PRO A 125 -16.91 4.38 -4.69
CA PRO A 125 -18.24 3.91 -5.08
C PRO A 125 -19.02 3.24 -3.94
N LEU A 126 -18.33 2.75 -2.90
CA LEU A 126 -18.95 2.10 -1.75
C LEU A 126 -19.55 3.11 -0.75
N LEU A 127 -19.24 4.41 -0.87
CA LEU A 127 -19.84 5.44 -0.01
C LEU A 127 -21.37 5.47 -0.09
N ARG A 128 -21.92 5.11 -1.25
CA ARG A 128 -23.37 5.07 -1.50
C ARG A 128 -23.98 3.67 -1.30
N GLY A 129 -23.17 2.67 -0.95
CA GLY A 129 -23.58 1.27 -0.85
C GLY A 129 -23.59 0.74 0.59
N GLY A 130 -24.47 -0.22 0.88
CA GLY A 130 -24.58 -0.85 2.21
C GLY A 130 -23.75 -2.12 2.43
N VAL A 131 -22.72 -2.38 1.61
CA VAL A 131 -21.97 -3.66 1.67
C VAL A 131 -20.95 -3.67 2.81
N LEU A 132 -20.22 -2.56 3.00
CA LEU A 132 -19.26 -2.36 4.09
C LEU A 132 -19.76 -1.25 5.03
N PRO A 133 -19.34 -1.26 6.31
CA PRO A 133 -19.64 -0.16 7.22
C PRO A 133 -19.12 1.17 6.69
N HIS A 134 -19.93 2.22 6.78
CA HIS A 134 -19.59 3.55 6.27
C HIS A 134 -18.26 4.08 6.83
N SER A 135 -18.01 3.86 8.13
CA SER A 135 -16.75 4.26 8.78
C SER A 135 -15.52 3.60 8.16
N LEU A 136 -15.60 2.32 7.78
CA LEU A 136 -14.50 1.60 7.14
C LEU A 136 -14.23 2.12 5.73
N VAL A 137 -15.29 2.47 5.00
CA VAL A 137 -15.19 3.04 3.65
C VAL A 137 -14.54 4.42 3.70
N VAL A 138 -15.02 5.31 4.58
CA VAL A 138 -14.44 6.65 4.76
C VAL A 138 -12.98 6.54 5.22
N PHE A 139 -12.69 5.64 6.16
CA PHE A 139 -11.34 5.42 6.63
C PHE A 139 -10.41 4.96 5.49
N GLY A 140 -10.86 4.08 4.60
CA GLY A 140 -10.09 3.65 3.42
C GLY A 140 -9.73 4.80 2.48
N ILE A 141 -10.66 5.74 2.25
CA ILE A 141 -10.38 6.95 1.46
C ILE A 141 -9.32 7.81 2.14
N VAL A 142 -9.42 8.01 3.45
CA VAL A 142 -8.42 8.77 4.23
C VAL A 142 -7.05 8.09 4.15
N VAL A 143 -6.97 6.78 4.35
CA VAL A 143 -5.73 5.99 4.22
C VAL A 143 -5.13 6.20 2.83
N GLY A 144 -5.94 6.05 1.77
CA GLY A 144 -5.51 6.24 0.40
C GLY A 144 -4.98 7.65 0.12
N ALA A 145 -5.63 8.67 0.68
CA ALA A 145 -5.19 10.07 0.56
C ALA A 145 -3.83 10.32 1.26
N PHE A 146 -3.62 9.76 2.46
CA PHE A 146 -2.33 9.84 3.14
C PHE A 146 -1.23 9.18 2.31
N MET A 147 -1.47 7.95 1.82
CA MET A 147 -0.50 7.23 0.97
C MET A 147 -0.19 8.00 -0.32
N ALA A 148 -1.18 8.64 -0.94
CA ALA A 148 -1.02 9.40 -2.18
C ALA A 148 -0.07 10.60 -2.05
N VAL A 149 0.18 11.11 -0.82
CA VAL A 149 1.20 12.14 -0.56
C VAL A 149 2.60 11.67 -1.00
N GLY A 150 2.85 10.37 -1.06
CA GLY A 150 4.09 9.79 -1.59
C GLY A 150 4.41 10.18 -3.04
N LEU A 151 3.42 10.62 -3.84
CA LEU A 151 3.66 11.15 -5.19
C LEU A 151 4.52 12.42 -5.19
N LEU A 152 4.61 13.14 -4.06
CA LEU A 152 5.52 14.27 -3.91
C LEU A 152 7.00 13.85 -4.00
N GLY A 153 7.31 12.55 -3.92
CA GLY A 153 8.66 12.01 -4.14
C GLY A 153 9.10 11.96 -5.61
N VAL A 154 8.19 12.14 -6.59
CA VAL A 154 8.50 12.06 -8.03
C VAL A 154 9.64 13.00 -8.45
N PRO A 155 9.66 14.29 -8.06
CA PRO A 155 10.78 15.17 -8.37
C PRO A 155 12.11 14.67 -7.78
N GLY A 156 12.09 13.98 -6.65
CA GLY A 156 13.27 13.37 -6.03
C GLY A 156 13.91 12.30 -6.91
N ILE A 157 13.09 11.45 -7.55
CA ILE A 157 13.56 10.46 -8.54
C ILE A 157 14.14 11.16 -9.76
N ALA A 158 13.41 12.13 -10.33
CA ALA A 158 13.84 12.83 -11.54
C ALA A 158 15.17 13.58 -11.34
N ALA A 159 15.42 14.08 -10.14
CA ALA A 159 16.65 14.76 -9.75
C ALA A 159 17.75 13.81 -9.24
N GLY A 160 17.49 12.50 -9.10
CA GLY A 160 18.45 11.54 -8.57
C GLY A 160 18.86 11.81 -7.12
N ILE A 161 17.95 12.35 -6.30
CA ILE A 161 18.22 12.70 -4.90
C ILE A 161 18.27 11.42 -4.07
N ASP A 162 19.47 11.09 -3.59
CA ASP A 162 19.74 9.87 -2.82
C ASP A 162 20.33 10.13 -1.42
N SER A 163 20.45 11.41 -1.00
CA SER A 163 20.91 11.75 0.35
C SER A 163 19.94 12.71 1.04
N MET A 164 19.77 12.54 2.35
CA MET A 164 18.95 13.45 3.16
C MET A 164 19.52 14.87 3.19
N GLU A 165 20.84 15.01 3.06
CA GLU A 165 21.54 16.30 3.08
C GLU A 165 21.23 17.17 1.86
N SER A 166 20.97 16.54 0.71
CA SER A 166 20.66 17.23 -0.55
C SER A 166 19.16 17.47 -0.75
N MET A 167 18.33 17.03 0.19
CA MET A 167 16.89 16.98 0.03
C MET A 167 16.22 18.35 0.25
N PRO A 168 15.49 18.88 -0.75
CA PRO A 168 14.68 20.07 -0.57
C PRO A 168 13.59 19.87 0.49
N TRP A 169 13.27 20.92 1.25
CA TRP A 169 12.32 20.87 2.37
C TRP A 169 10.94 20.29 2.00
N TYR A 170 10.47 20.50 0.76
CA TYR A 170 9.15 20.03 0.32
C TYR A 170 9.10 18.50 0.13
N LEU A 171 10.24 17.84 -0.14
CA LEU A 171 10.30 16.38 -0.22
C LEU A 171 10.14 15.72 1.15
N TYR A 172 10.38 16.44 2.25
CA TYR A 172 10.07 15.94 3.59
C TYR A 172 8.57 15.68 3.79
N VAL A 173 7.71 16.40 3.07
CA VAL A 173 6.25 16.20 3.13
C VAL A 173 5.85 14.84 2.57
N ALA A 174 6.59 14.32 1.59
CA ALA A 174 6.34 13.01 1.01
C ALA A 174 6.42 11.88 2.06
N PHE A 175 7.18 12.08 3.16
CA PHE A 175 7.27 11.08 4.21
C PHE A 175 5.96 10.86 4.97
N LEU A 176 5.01 11.79 4.92
CA LEU A 176 3.67 11.57 5.48
C LEU A 176 2.96 10.39 4.81
N GLY A 177 3.34 10.04 3.57
CA GLY A 177 2.88 8.84 2.89
C GLY A 177 3.19 7.53 3.64
N TRP A 178 4.30 7.51 4.39
CA TRP A 178 4.70 6.33 5.17
C TRP A 178 3.76 6.06 6.34
N LEU A 179 3.14 7.10 6.93
CA LEU A 179 2.09 6.92 7.93
C LEU A 179 0.89 6.17 7.34
N GLY A 180 0.57 6.47 6.08
CA GLY A 180 -0.45 5.79 5.31
C GLY A 180 -0.21 4.29 5.24
N ILE A 181 0.96 3.86 4.76
CA ILE A 181 1.26 2.43 4.57
C ILE A 181 1.54 1.68 5.87
N TYR A 182 2.26 2.27 6.83
CA TYR A 182 2.72 1.52 8.01
C TYR A 182 1.78 1.57 9.21
N ILE A 183 0.84 2.52 9.24
CA ILE A 183 -0.09 2.68 10.36
C ILE A 183 -1.52 2.55 9.87
N LEU A 184 -1.95 3.40 8.95
CA LEU A 184 -3.36 3.49 8.59
C LEU A 184 -3.82 2.29 7.75
N TYR A 185 -3.01 1.88 6.77
CA TYR A 185 -3.30 0.77 5.87
C TYR A 185 -3.46 -0.58 6.59
N PRO A 186 -2.57 -1.01 7.49
CA PRO A 186 -2.79 -2.25 8.24
C PRO A 186 -4.04 -2.21 9.13
N ILE A 187 -4.37 -1.05 9.73
CA ILE A 187 -5.62 -0.89 10.48
C ILE A 187 -6.82 -1.10 9.55
N TRP A 188 -6.78 -0.54 8.34
CA TRP A 188 -7.84 -0.68 7.37
C TRP A 188 -7.97 -2.11 6.85
N THR A 189 -6.88 -2.77 6.46
CA THR A 189 -6.90 -4.13 5.92
C THR A 189 -7.34 -5.15 6.98
N ILE A 190 -6.89 -5.01 8.23
CA ILE A 190 -7.38 -5.84 9.35
C ILE A 190 -8.86 -5.53 9.63
N GLY A 191 -9.26 -4.26 9.60
CA GLY A 191 -10.66 -3.83 9.74
C GLY A 191 -11.57 -4.45 8.68
N LEU A 192 -11.13 -4.46 7.42
CA LEU A 192 -11.80 -5.14 6.32
C LEU A 192 -11.91 -6.64 6.61
N GLY A 193 -10.79 -7.29 6.94
CA GLY A 193 -10.77 -8.72 7.19
C GLY A 193 -11.70 -9.16 8.32
N ARG A 194 -11.73 -8.41 9.42
CA ARG A 194 -12.67 -8.64 10.53
C ARG A 194 -14.13 -8.49 10.10
N ASN A 195 -14.47 -7.48 9.31
CA ASN A 195 -15.83 -7.27 8.82
C ASN A 195 -16.31 -8.37 7.86
N LEU A 196 -15.38 -9.02 7.15
CA LEU A 196 -15.71 -10.12 6.24
C LEU A 196 -15.79 -11.48 6.96
N LEU A 197 -15.07 -11.65 8.07
CA LEU A 197 -14.99 -12.92 8.81
C LEU A 197 -16.00 -13.03 9.95
N LEU A 198 -16.40 -11.91 10.56
CA LEU A 198 -17.34 -11.92 11.67
C LEU A 198 -18.78 -12.03 11.15
N PRO A 199 -19.63 -12.87 11.74
CA PRO A 199 -21.05 -12.93 11.40
C PRO A 199 -21.71 -11.57 11.68
N LYS A 200 -22.59 -11.13 10.77
CA LYS A 200 -23.42 -9.94 10.94
C LYS A 200 -24.58 -10.20 11.89
#